data_AF-A0A1A9HLD5-F1
#
_entry.id   AF-A0A1A9HLD5-F1
#
_cell.length_a   1.000
_cell.length_b   1.000
_cell.length_c   1.000
_cell.angle_alpha   90.00
_cell.angle_beta   90.00
_cell.angle_gamma   90.00
#
_symmetry.space_group_name_H-M   'P 1'
#
loop_
_entity.id
_entity.type
_entity.pdbx_description
1 polymer ?
#
loop_
_entity_poly.entity_id
_entity_poly.type
_entity_poly.pdbx_seq_one_letter_code
_entity_poly.pdbx_strand_id
1 'polypeptide(L)' 'MLIRTRLANIIGLRIDSFDLVFVTAPATDVGAVIYQRPGLPTRRVLHVEGVADDREAAAQAIRRELDPSLLSDGWKL' A
#
# COMPACT_ATOMS: atom_id res chain seq x y z
N MET A 1 -4.37 11.69 -7.60
CA MET A 1 -2.98 11.46 -8.06
C MET A 1 -2.62 10.01 -7.78
N LEU A 2 -2.13 9.29 -8.80
CA LEU A 2 -1.72 7.90 -8.72
C LEU A 2 -0.19 7.83 -8.80
N ILE A 3 0.45 7.15 -7.86
CA ILE A 3 1.88 6.86 -7.89
C ILE A 3 2.06 5.35 -8.09
N ARG A 4 2.84 4.95 -9.10
CA ARG A 4 3.20 3.55 -9.36
C ARG A 4 4.67 3.31 -9.05
N THR A 5 4.97 2.25 -8.32
CA THR A 5 6.33 1.93 -7.89
C THR A 5 6.44 0.48 -7.45
N ARG A 6 7.67 -0.01 -7.27
CA ARG A 6 7.95 -1.35 -6.73
C ARG A 6 8.22 -1.26 -5.24
N LEU A 7 7.86 -2.31 -4.50
CA LEU A 7 8.13 -2.38 -3.05
C LEU A 7 9.60 -2.10 -2.70
N ALA A 8 10.55 -2.57 -3.51
CA ALA A 8 11.98 -2.30 -3.29
C ALA A 8 12.37 -0.82 -3.32
N ASN A 9 11.53 0.06 -3.87
CA ASN A 9 11.82 1.47 -4.12
C ASN A 9 11.02 2.43 -3.22
N ILE A 10 10.24 1.94 -2.24
CA ILE A 10 9.33 2.78 -1.43
C ILE A 10 9.80 3.08 0.00
N ILE A 11 11.06 2.78 0.30
CA ILE A 11 11.64 2.95 1.64
C ILE A 11 11.46 4.40 2.12
N GLY A 12 10.92 4.58 3.32
CA GLY A 12 10.82 5.87 4.00
C GLY A 12 9.65 6.75 3.55
N LEU A 13 8.78 6.25 2.67
CA LEU A 13 7.49 6.90 2.42
C LEU A 13 6.60 6.77 3.65
N ARG A 14 5.87 7.82 4.01
CA ARG A 14 4.87 7.77 5.08
C ARG A 14 3.49 7.46 4.51
N ILE A 15 2.80 6.48 5.09
CA ILE A 15 1.43 6.11 4.72
C ILE A 15 0.44 7.28 4.89
N ASP A 16 0.74 8.24 5.78
CA ASP A 16 -0.05 9.46 5.98
C ASP A 16 -0.09 10.39 4.75
N SER A 17 0.75 10.14 3.75
CA SER A 17 0.76 10.83 2.48
C SER A 17 -0.19 10.21 1.44
N PHE A 18 -0.76 9.04 1.74
CA PHE A 18 -1.66 8.30 0.86
C PHE A 18 -3.03 8.04 1.52
N ASP A 19 -4.05 7.91 0.67
CA ASP A 19 -5.43 7.64 1.08
C ASP A 19 -5.83 6.19 0.73
N LEU A 20 -5.16 5.59 -0.25
CA LEU A 20 -5.36 4.21 -0.69
C LEU A 20 -4.01 3.60 -1.11
N VAL A 21 -3.73 2.38 -0.67
CA VAL A 21 -2.61 1.57 -1.16
C VAL A 21 -3.14 0.24 -1.67
N PHE A 22 -2.76 -0.12 -2.89
CA PHE A 22 -3.05 -1.44 -3.44
C PHE A 22 -1.80 -2.07 -4.06
N VAL A 23 -1.78 -3.40 -4.03
CA VAL A 23 -0.72 -4.22 -4.61
C VAL A 23 -1.23 -4.95 -5.81
N THR A 24 -0.48 -4.91 -6.89
CA THR A 24 -0.74 -5.73 -8.07
C THR A 24 0.42 -6.67 -8.30
N ALA A 25 0.11 -7.78 -8.97
CA ALA A 25 1.16 -8.54 -9.63
C ALA A 25 1.80 -7.69 -10.75
N PRO A 26 3.05 -7.99 -11.15
CA PRO A 26 3.67 -7.30 -12.27
C PRO A 26 2.79 -7.35 -13.52
N ALA A 27 2.67 -6.21 -14.21
CA ALA A 27 1.91 -6.06 -15.45
C ALA A 27 0.39 -6.36 -15.36
N THR A 28 -0.22 -6.30 -14.17
CA THR A 28 -1.69 -6.30 -14.03
C THR A 28 -2.18 -5.03 -13.34
N ASP A 29 -3.36 -4.57 -13.73
CA ASP A 29 -4.10 -3.49 -13.06
C ASP A 29 -5.05 -4.02 -11.98
N VAL A 30 -5.21 -5.36 -11.90
CA VAL A 30 -6.04 -6.01 -10.89
C VAL A 30 -5.20 -6.25 -9.63
N GLY A 31 -5.53 -5.52 -8.56
CA GLY A 31 -4.76 -5.54 -7.32
C GLY A 31 -5.61 -5.72 -6.08
N ALA A 32 -4.95 -6.13 -5.00
CA ALA A 32 -5.52 -6.18 -3.67
C ALA A 32 -5.36 -4.83 -2.97
N VAL A 33 -6.46 -4.28 -2.43
CA VAL A 33 -6.40 -3.11 -1.56
C VAL A 33 -5.86 -3.55 -0.20
N ILE A 34 -4.73 -2.99 0.20
CA ILE A 34 -4.01 -3.34 1.43
C ILE A 34 -4.27 -2.32 2.54
N TYR A 35 -4.41 -1.06 2.16
CA TYR A 35 -4.65 0.04 3.08
C TYR A 35 -5.66 1.00 2.48
N GLN A 36 -6.60 1.44 3.30
CA GLN A 36 -7.53 2.50 2.96
C GLN A 36 -7.68 3.41 4.18
N ARG A 37 -7.45 4.70 3.96
CA ARG A 37 -7.61 5.68 5.03
C ARG A 37 -9.08 5.78 5.46
N PRO A 38 -9.39 5.63 6.76
CA PRO A 38 -10.76 5.79 7.25
C PRO A 38 -11.26 7.24 7.07
N GLY A 39 -12.52 7.37 6.66
CA GLY A 39 -13.26 8.65 6.72
C GLY A 39 -12.80 9.75 5.75
N LEU A 40 -11.87 9.48 4.84
CA LEU A 40 -11.37 10.48 3.89
C LEU A 40 -11.60 10.03 2.43
N PRO A 41 -11.95 10.97 1.53
CA PRO A 41 -12.10 10.66 0.12
C PRO A 41 -10.75 10.27 -0.49
N THR A 42 -10.75 9.24 -1.34
CA THR A 42 -9.54 8.75 -2.01
C THR A 42 -9.01 9.77 -3.01
N ARG A 43 -7.91 10.47 -2.68
CA ARG A 43 -7.28 11.46 -3.56
C ARG A 43 -5.87 11.06 -3.99
N ARG A 44 -5.11 10.47 -3.09
CA ARG A 44 -3.71 10.05 -3.27
C ARG A 44 -3.62 8.54 -3.17
N VAL A 45 -3.28 7.92 -4.28
CA VAL A 45 -3.32 6.47 -4.44
C VAL A 45 -1.91 5.98 -4.71
N LEU A 46 -1.44 5.04 -3.89
CA LEU A 46 -0.18 4.35 -4.09
C LEU A 46 -0.46 2.96 -4.65
N HIS A 47 0.22 2.67 -5.75
CA HIS A 47 0.22 1.40 -6.41
C HIS A 47 1.61 0.78 -6.24
N VAL A 48 1.65 -0.35 -5.54
CA VAL A 48 2.88 -1.11 -5.29
C VAL A 48 2.86 -2.37 -6.14
N GLU A 49 3.82 -2.51 -7.05
CA GLU A 49 4.02 -3.75 -7.79
C GLU A 49 4.77 -4.76 -6.90
N GLY A 50 4.24 -5.97 -6.76
CA GLY A 50 4.81 -7.03 -5.93
C GLY A 50 4.14 -8.39 -6.14
N VAL A 51 4.71 -9.44 -5.55
CA VAL A 51 4.10 -10.78 -5.60
C VAL A 51 2.94 -10.81 -4.59
N ALA A 52 1.72 -11.01 -5.08
CA ALA A 52 0.48 -10.86 -4.31
C ALA A 52 -0.01 -12.15 -3.61
N ASP A 53 0.77 -13.24 -3.66
CA ASP A 53 0.34 -14.59 -3.26
C ASP A 53 0.03 -14.74 -1.75
N ASP A 54 0.42 -13.79 -0.92
CA ASP A 54 0.05 -13.75 0.50
C ASP A 54 -0.34 -12.32 0.90
N ARG A 55 -1.64 -12.05 0.97
CA ARG A 55 -2.19 -10.72 1.29
C ARG A 55 -1.75 -10.24 2.66
N GLU A 56 -1.70 -11.14 3.65
CA GLU A 56 -1.34 -10.78 5.01
C GLU A 56 0.16 -10.47 5.10
N ALA A 57 0.99 -11.34 4.51
CA ALA A 57 2.43 -11.08 4.46
C ALA A 57 2.77 -9.83 3.63
N ALA A 58 2.08 -9.60 2.51
CA ALA A 58 2.22 -8.40 1.70
C ALA A 58 1.80 -7.15 2.49
N ALA A 59 0.66 -7.20 3.20
CA ALA A 59 0.20 -6.12 4.06
C ALA A 59 1.22 -5.79 5.15
N GLN A 60 1.76 -6.81 5.82
CA GLN A 60 2.78 -6.60 6.84
C GLN A 60 4.07 -6.03 6.25
N ALA A 61 4.54 -6.52 5.09
CA ALA A 61 5.75 -6.01 4.45
C ALA A 61 5.58 -4.54 4.05
N ILE A 62 4.48 -4.21 3.38
CA ILE A 62 4.18 -2.83 2.95
C ILE A 62 3.98 -1.93 4.16
N ARG A 63 3.37 -2.44 5.23
CA ARG A 63 3.23 -1.71 6.49
C ARG A 63 4.59 -1.39 7.11
N ARG A 64 5.53 -2.33 7.14
CA ARG A 64 6.88 -2.06 7.65
C ARG A 64 7.62 -1.02 6.83
N GLU A 65 7.50 -1.09 5.50
CA GLU A 65 8.21 -0.17 4.58
C GLU A 65 7.59 1.24 4.54
N LEU A 66 6.25 1.34 4.62
CA LEU A 66 5.50 2.61 4.47
C LEU A 66 5.03 3.24 5.79
N ASP A 67 5.00 2.48 6.88
CA ASP A 67 4.61 2.94 8.20
C ASP A 67 5.48 2.22 9.25
N PRO A 68 6.78 2.57 9.33
CA PRO A 68 7.69 1.94 10.30
C PRO A 68 7.25 2.15 11.76
N SER A 69 6.38 3.14 12.01
CA SER A 69 5.79 3.39 13.32
C SER A 69 4.59 2.50 13.65
N LEU A 70 4.03 1.78 12.66
CA LEU A 70 2.87 0.90 12.78
C LEU A 70 1.60 1.56 13.34
N LEU A 71 1.45 2.88 13.22
CA LEU A 71 0.42 3.64 13.95
C LEU A 71 -0.94 3.71 13.23
N SER A 72 -1.02 3.32 11.97
CA SER A 72 -2.23 3.54 11.16
C SER A 72 -3.28 2.45 11.31
N ASP A 73 -4.55 2.82 11.47
CA ASP A 73 -5.69 1.90 11.67
C ASP A 73 -6.31 1.39 10.34
N GLY A 74 -5.91 1.95 9.19
CA GLY A 74 -6.52 1.67 7.88
C GLY A 74 -6.06 0.38 7.18
N TRP A 75 -5.33 -0.49 7.85
CA TRP A 75 -4.81 -1.74 7.27
C TRP A 75 -5.90 -2.81 7.17
N LYS A 76 -5.95 -3.52 6.03
CA LYS A 76 -6.85 -4.64 5.82
C LYS A 76 -6.08 -5.96 5.98
N LEU A 77 -6.69 -6.91 6.69
CA LEU A 77 -6.27 -8.32 6.79
C LEU A 77 -6.88 -9.12 5.64
#